data_AF-A0A1Q5RNG7-F1
#
_entry.id   AF-A0A1Q5RNG7-F1
#
_cell.length_a   1.000
_cell.length_b   1.000
_cell.length_c   1.000
_cell.angle_alpha   90.00
_cell.angle_beta   90.00
_cell.angle_gamma   90.00
#
_symmetry.space_group_name_H-M   'P 1'
#
loop_
_entity.id
_entity.type
_entity.pdbx_description
1 polymer ?
#
loop_
_entity_poly.entity_id
_entity_poly.type
_entity_poly.pdbx_seq_one_letter_code
_entity_poly.pdbx_strand_id
1 'polypeptide(L)' 'MFAANWSAKLEYNYIDLGRVAPIRYTPALNDRSEWKDTFHTVKLDINYHFNAASPVVSAKY' A
#
# COMPACT_ATOMS: atom_id res chain seq x y z
N MET A 1 17.46 -15.41 -8.25
CA MET A 1 17.62 -13.97 -7.92
C MET A 1 17.58 -13.20 -9.23
N PHE A 2 16.79 -12.11 -9.31
CA PHE A 2 16.46 -11.38 -10.55
C PHE A 2 17.68 -10.71 -11.20
N ALA A 3 18.56 -10.10 -10.39
CA ALA A 3 19.96 -9.79 -10.67
C ALA A 3 20.67 -9.51 -9.33
N ALA A 4 22.00 -9.50 -9.29
CA ALA A 4 22.74 -9.21 -8.05
C ALA A 4 22.32 -7.84 -7.48
N ASN A 5 22.01 -7.78 -6.19
CA ASN A 5 21.50 -6.59 -5.47
C ASN A 5 20.15 -6.04 -5.95
N TRP A 6 19.49 -6.64 -6.95
CA TRP A 6 18.17 -6.20 -7.43
C TRP A 6 17.07 -7.17 -6.98
N SER A 7 15.96 -6.62 -6.53
CA SER A 7 14.73 -7.37 -6.28
C SER A 7 13.56 -6.68 -6.96
N ALA A 8 12.59 -7.47 -7.40
CA ALA A 8 11.33 -6.97 -7.94
C ALA A 8 10.18 -7.52 -7.09
N LYS A 9 9.13 -6.74 -6.94
CA LYS A 9 7.94 -7.12 -6.17
C LYS A 9 6.70 -6.77 -6.97
N LEU A 10 5.77 -7.71 -7.06
CA LEU A 10 4.44 -7.47 -7.58
C LEU A 10 3.46 -7.63 -6.42
N GLU A 11 2.63 -6.62 -6.20
CA GLU A 11 1.58 -6.65 -5.19
C GLU A 11 0.22 -6.46 -5.85
N TYR A 12 -0.74 -7.25 -5.40
CA TYR A 12 -2.14 -7.03 -5.69
C TYR A 12 -2.88 -6.82 -4.37
N ASN A 13 -3.48 -5.65 -4.22
CA ASN A 13 -4.21 -5.27 -3.03
C ASN A 13 -5.70 -5.18 -3.39
N TYR A 14 -6.50 -5.98 -2.68
CA TYR A 14 -7.95 -5.84 -2.66
C TYR A 14 -8.33 -5.14 -1.36
N ILE A 15 -9.02 -4.01 -1.48
CA ILE A 15 -9.46 -3.22 -0.33
C ILE A 15 -10.98 -3.04 -0.45
N ASP A 16 -11.72 -3.62 0.50
CA ASP A 16 -13.15 -3.39 0.66
C ASP A 16 -13.33 -2.45 1.86
N LEU A 17 -13.81 -1.23 1.61
CA LEU A 17 -14.08 -0.26 2.68
C LEU A 17 -15.42 -0.53 3.37
N GLY A 18 -16.13 -1.57 2.95
CA GLY A 18 -17.44 -1.92 3.47
C GLY A 18 -18.53 -0.98 2.96
N ARG A 19 -19.68 -1.02 3.63
CA ARG A 19 -20.83 -0.17 3.32
C ARG A 19 -20.79 1.05 4.23
N VAL A 20 -20.73 2.24 3.64
CA VAL A 20 -20.82 3.49 4.41
C VAL A 20 -22.25 3.62 4.94
N ALA A 21 -22.39 3.97 6.21
CA ALA A 21 -23.69 4.18 6.84
C ALA A 21 -24.47 5.28 6.10
N PRO A 22 -25.80 5.14 5.96
CA PRO A 22 -26.58 6.08 5.16
C PRO A 22 -26.58 7.47 5.78
N ILE A 23 -26.20 8.48 4.98
CA ILE A 23 -26.42 9.88 5.34
C ILE A 23 -27.91 10.15 5.21
N ARG A 24 -28.58 10.48 6.31
CA ARG A 24 -30.01 10.83 6.33
C ARG A 24 -30.16 12.34 6.28
N TYR A 25 -30.73 12.85 5.18
CA TYR A 25 -31.06 14.27 5.04
C TYR A 25 -32.49 14.58 5.52
N THR A 26 -33.36 13.58 5.61
CA THR A 26 -34.75 13.69 6.06
C THR A 26 -35.17 12.41 6.83
N PRO A 27 -36.23 12.45 7.67
CA PRO A 27 -36.73 11.27 8.38
C PRO A 27 -37.51 10.27 7.49
N ALA A 28 -37.49 10.43 6.16
CA ALA A 28 -38.16 9.51 5.26
C ALA A 28 -37.48 8.13 5.30
N LEU A 29 -38.27 7.09 5.58
CA LEU A 29 -37.78 5.71 5.77
C LEU A 29 -37.10 5.11 4.52
N ASN A 30 -37.28 5.73 3.35
CA ASN A 30 -36.89 5.19 2.05
C ASN A 30 -35.76 5.98 1.36
N ASP A 31 -35.33 7.13 1.90
CA ASP A 31 -34.20 7.91 1.35
C ASP A 31 -32.87 7.44 1.95
N ARG A 32 -32.51 6.19 1.65
CA ARG A 32 -31.28 5.56 2.14
C ARG A 32 -30.26 5.51 1.01
N SER A 33 -29.32 6.45 1.01
CA SER A 33 -28.16 6.43 0.11
C SER A 33 -27.06 5.57 0.72
N GLU A 34 -26.88 4.36 0.20
CA GLU A 34 -25.79 3.46 0.60
C GLU A 34 -24.81 3.30 -0.54
N TRP A 35 -23.53 3.45 -0.24
CA TRP A 35 -22.46 3.26 -1.20
C TRP A 35 -21.53 2.16 -0.69
N LYS A 36 -21.06 1.33 -1.62
CA LYS A 36 -20.04 0.32 -1.36
C LYS A 36 -18.83 0.69 -2.21
N ASP A 37 -17.71 0.91 -1.54
CA ASP A 37 -16.46 1.25 -2.21
C ASP A 37 -15.47 0.08 -2.13
N THR A 38 -15.05 -0.38 -3.31
CA THR A 38 -14.05 -1.44 -3.47
C THR A 38 -12.93 -0.94 -4.35
N PHE A 39 -11.69 -1.14 -3.91
CA PHE A 39 -10.49 -0.71 -4.63
C PHE A 39 -9.63 -1.92 -5.00
N HIS A 40 -9.15 -1.89 -6.24
CA HIS A 40 -8.22 -2.86 -6.79
C HIS A 40 -6.94 -2.13 -7.16
N THR A 41 -5.86 -2.44 -6.46
CA THR A 41 -4.57 -1.79 -6.68
C THR A 41 -3.53 -2.82 -7.05
N VAL A 42 -2.94 -2.64 -8.23
CA VAL A 42 -1.78 -3.41 -8.69
C VAL A 42 -0.55 -2.53 -8.55
N LYS A 43 0.50 -3.05 -7.90
CA LYS A 43 1.77 -2.33 -7.74
C LYS A 43 2.91 -3.20 -8.23
N LEU A 44 3.84 -2.57 -8.94
CA LEU A 44 5.07 -3.18 -9.40
C LEU A 44 6.23 -2.34 -8.89
N ASP A 45 7.08 -2.96 -8.08
CA ASP A 45 8.24 -2.31 -7.48
C ASP A 45 9.53 -2.97 -7.98
N ILE A 46 10.54 -2.13 -8.18
CA ILE A 46 11.91 -2.55 -8.47
C ILE A 46 12.80 -1.89 -7.42
N ASN A 47 13.52 -2.71 -6.67
CA ASN A 47 14.33 -2.28 -5.54
C ASN A 47 15.80 -2.65 -5.76
N TYR A 48 16.69 -1.71 -5.45
CA TYR A 48 18.14 -1.93 -5.43
C TYR A 48 18.67 -1.92 -3.99
N HIS A 49 19.44 -2.94 -3.64
CA HIS A 49 20.12 -3.05 -2.36
C HIS A 49 21.50 -2.38 -2.45
N PHE A 50 21.66 -1.23 -1.79
CA PHE A 50 22.97 -0.58 -1.69
C PHE A 50 23.82 -1.26 -0.62
N ASN A 51 24.86 -1.98 -1.05
CA ASN A 51 25.86 -2.52 -0.13
C ASN A 51 26.76 -1.36 0.33
N ALA A 52 26.38 -0.65 1.39
CA ALA A 52 27.25 0.33 2.02
C ALA A 52 28.45 -0.40 2.64
N ALA A 53 29.66 0.10 2.39
CA ALA A 53 30.84 -0.38 3.11
C ALA A 53 30.63 -0.14 4.61
N SER A 54 30.92 -1.14 5.44
CA SER A 54 30.91 -0.97 6.90
C SER A 54 31.79 0.24 7.26
N PRO A 55 31.33 1.16 8.12
CA PRO A 55 32.15 2.30 8.50
C PRO A 55 33.45 1.79 9.12
N VAL A 56 34.57 2.00 8.43
CA VAL A 56 35.89 1.72 8.97
C VAL A 56 36.14 2.80 10.02
N VAL A 57 35.87 2.47 11.29
CA VAL A 57 36.31 3.28 12.42
C VAL A 57 37.83 3.12 12.52
N SER A 58 38.57 3.98 11.82
CA SER A 58 40.01 4.09 12.00
C SER A 58 40.27 4.87 13.29
N ALA A 59 40.40 4.18 14.42
CA ALA A 59 40.94 4.79 15.63
C ALA A 59 42.41 5.16 15.35
N LYS A 60 42.71 6.47 15.29
CA LYS A 60 44.09 6.95 15.34
C LYS A 60 44.53 6.97 16.80
N TYR A 61 45.62 6.28 17.09
CA TYR A 61 46.37 6.36 18.35
C TYR A 61 47.46 7.43 18.26
#